data_AF-R9H5H6-F1
#
_entry.id   AF-R9H5H6-F1
#
_cell.length_a   1.000
_cell.length_b   1.000
_cell.length_c   1.000
_cell.angle_alpha   90.00
_cell.angle_beta   90.00
_cell.angle_gamma   90.00
#
_symmetry.space_group_name_H-M   'P 1'
#
loop_
_entity.id
_entity.type
_entity.pdbx_description
1 polymer ?
#
loop_
_entity_poly.entity_id
_entity_poly.type
_entity_poly.pdbx_seq_one_letter_code
_entity_poly.pdbx_strand_id
1 'polypeptide(L)' 'MLDLNLFYNFYDAKIFNDWLFVITELEIIKVDIKTLKVIGKYALPDFFEEMEFNHRIIEIKCSGGEHIIIK' A
#
# COMPACT_ATOMS: atom_id res chain seq x y z
N MET A 1 -2.55 19.24 5.71
CA MET A 1 -2.48 17.99 6.47
C MET A 1 -3.28 16.96 5.70
N LEU A 2 -2.72 15.80 5.41
CA LEU A 2 -3.43 14.70 4.76
C LEU A 2 -4.29 14.00 5.81
N ASP A 3 -5.58 13.85 5.55
CA ASP A 3 -6.52 13.13 6.40
C ASP A 3 -7.08 11.94 5.60
N LEU A 4 -6.84 10.73 6.10
CA LEU A 4 -7.23 9.49 5.44
C LEU A 4 -8.12 8.70 6.39
N ASN A 5 -9.35 8.45 5.93
CA ASN A 5 -10.24 7.53 6.62
C ASN A 5 -9.90 6.10 6.20
N LEU A 6 -9.32 5.33 7.12
CA LEU A 6 -8.91 3.95 6.91
C LEU A 6 -10.04 3.02 7.34
N PHE A 7 -10.47 2.13 6.43
CA PHE A 7 -11.48 1.11 6.73
C PHE A 7 -10.91 -0.08 7.51
N TYR A 8 -9.59 -0.27 7.44
CA TYR A 8 -8.87 -1.38 8.04
C TYR A 8 -7.77 -0.87 8.97
N ASN A 9 -7.25 -1.76 9.81
CA ASN A 9 -6.20 -1.42 10.76
C ASN A 9 -4.92 -0.97 10.05
N PHE A 10 -4.39 0.18 10.48
CA PHE A 10 -3.13 0.71 9.96
C PHE A 10 -1.95 -0.14 10.45
N TYR A 11 -1.09 -0.54 9.51
CA TYR A 11 0.11 -1.32 9.82
C TYR A 11 1.37 -0.46 9.67
N ASP A 12 1.57 0.13 8.48
CA ASP A 12 2.77 0.89 8.17
C ASP A 12 2.51 1.89 7.01
N ALA A 13 3.44 2.82 6.79
CA ALA A 13 3.42 3.69 5.63
C ALA A 13 4.83 3.83 5.04
N LYS A 14 4.96 3.57 3.74
CA LYS A 14 6.26 3.58 3.05
C LYS A 14 6.25 4.55 1.88
N ILE A 15 7.37 5.26 1.69
CA ILE A 15 7.55 6.20 0.57
C ILE A 15 8.43 5.55 -0.49
N PHE A 16 7.98 5.58 -1.74
CA PHE A 16 8.73 5.10 -2.88
C PHE A 16 8.35 5.88 -4.15
N ASN A 17 9.35 6.42 -4.86
CA ASN A 17 9.18 7.18 -6.11
C ASN A 17 8.08 8.27 -6.03
N ASP A 18 8.18 9.18 -5.06
CA ASP A 18 7.22 10.27 -4.80
C ASP A 18 5.79 9.83 -4.44
N TRP A 19 5.58 8.54 -4.20
CA TRP A 19 4.32 7.99 -3.72
C TRP A 19 4.43 7.50 -2.29
N LEU A 20 3.37 7.74 -1.52
CA LEU A 20 3.17 7.20 -0.20
C LEU A 20 2.22 6.00 -0.32
N PHE A 21 2.68 4.85 0.13
CA PHE A 21 1.90 3.62 0.24
C PHE A 21 1.51 3.46 1.70
N VAL A 22 0.23 3.68 2.00
CA VAL A 22 -0.34 3.41 3.32
C VAL A 22 -0.79 1.95 3.32
N ILE A 23 -0.21 1.17 4.21
CA ILE A 23 -0.41 -0.27 4.32
C ILE A 23 -1.39 -0.51 5.47
N THR A 24 -2.48 -1.20 5.17
CA THR A 24 -3.45 -1.65 6.16
C THR A 24 -3.57 -3.16 6.11
N GLU A 25 -4.30 -3.71 7.08
CA GLU A 25 -4.57 -5.14 7.23
C GLU A 25 -5.04 -5.82 5.93
N LEU A 26 -5.91 -5.17 5.12
CA LEU A 26 -6.52 -5.74 3.91
C LEU A 26 -6.50 -4.81 2.68
N GLU A 27 -5.80 -3.67 2.75
CA GLU A 27 -5.75 -2.69 1.65
C GLU A 27 -4.42 -1.94 1.64
N ILE A 28 -3.91 -1.65 0.44
CA ILE A 28 -2.84 -0.66 0.22
C ILE A 28 -3.45 0.58 -0.45
N ILE A 29 -3.25 1.75 0.15
CA ILE A 29 -3.66 3.04 -0.41
C ILE A 29 -2.43 3.75 -0.96
N LYS A 30 -2.46 4.07 -2.25
CA LYS A 30 -1.40 4.83 -2.93
C LYS A 30 -1.77 6.30 -2.99
N VAL A 31 -0.90 7.14 -2.46
CA VAL A 31 -1.08 8.59 -2.37
C VAL A 31 0.07 9.28 -3.11
N ASP A 32 -0.25 10.26 -3.92
CA ASP A 32 0.75 11.15 -4.52
C ASP A 32 1.19 12.19 -3.48
N ILE A 33 2.48 12.26 -3.14
CA ILE A 33 2.97 13.10 -2.04
C ILE A 33 2.96 14.59 -2.42
N LYS A 34 3.06 14.92 -3.71
CA LYS A 34 3.09 16.32 -4.19
C LYS A 34 1.71 16.96 -4.10
N THR A 35 0.68 16.19 -4.43
CA THR A 35 -0.71 16.63 -4.47
C THR A 35 -1.50 16.23 -3.23
N LEU A 36 -0.97 15.31 -2.42
CA LEU A 36 -1.63 14.68 -1.27
C LEU A 36 -2.98 14.06 -1.63
N LYS A 37 -3.10 13.54 -2.85
CA LYS A 37 -4.31 12.88 -3.34
C LYS A 37 -4.13 11.37 -3.34
N VAL A 38 -5.17 10.65 -2.93
CA VAL A 38 -5.28 9.21 -3.16
C VAL A 38 -5.40 9.00 -4.67
N ILE A 39 -4.44 8.26 -5.23
CA ILE A 39 -4.37 7.94 -6.67
C ILE A 39 -4.60 6.46 -6.95
N GLY A 40 -4.69 5.62 -5.91
CA GLY A 40 -4.99 4.20 -6.05
C GLY A 40 -5.34 3.54 -4.71
N LYS A 41 -6.11 2.46 -4.80
CA LYS A 41 -6.44 1.57 -3.70
C LYS A 41 -6.37 0.13 -4.21
N TYR A 42 -5.70 -0.73 -3.47
CA TYR A 42 -5.46 -2.12 -3.85
C TYR A 42 -5.93 -2.99 -2.69
N ALA A 43 -7.04 -3.70 -2.88
CA ALA A 43 -7.51 -4.69 -1.92
C ALA A 43 -6.54 -5.88 -1.90
N LEU A 44 -6.24 -6.37 -0.70
CA LEU A 44 -5.46 -7.58 -0.51
C LEU A 44 -6.40 -8.80 -0.44
N PRO A 45 -6.01 -9.96 -0.99
CA PRO A 45 -6.79 -11.18 -0.89
C PRO A 45 -6.81 -11.76 0.52
N ASP A 46 -5.79 -11.46 1.32
CA ASP A 46 -5.63 -11.89 2.71
C ASP A 46 -4.79 -10.86 3.49
N PHE A 47 -4.53 -11.11 4.77
CA PHE A 47 -3.77 -10.24 5.66
C PHE A 47 -2.40 -9.88 5.11
N PHE A 48 -2.08 -8.58 5.16
CA PHE A 48 -0.74 -8.08 4.84
C PHE A 48 0.33 -8.76 5.70
N GLU A 49 1.41 -9.21 5.06
CA GLU A 49 2.58 -9.75 5.74
C GLU A 49 3.84 -8.95 5.43
N GLU A 50 4.15 -8.75 4.14
CA GLU A 50 5.38 -8.09 3.72
C GLU A 50 5.19 -7.25 2.45
N MET A 51 5.98 -6.16 2.34
CA MET A 51 6.10 -5.35 1.14
C MET A 51 7.57 -5.10 0.82
N GLU A 52 7.96 -5.46 -0.40
CA GLU A 52 9.29 -5.23 -0.95
C GLU A 52 9.23 -4.30 -2.18
N PHE A 53 10.23 -3.43 -2.30
CA PHE A 53 10.38 -2.51 -3.44
C PHE A 53 11.49 -3.01 -4.35
N ASN A 54 11.14 -3.41 -5.57
CA ASN A 54 12.09 -3.91 -6.56
C ASN A 54 12.07 -3.04 -7.81
N HIS A 55 13.03 -2.11 -7.92
CA HIS A 55 13.24 -1.18 -9.03
C HIS A 55 12.00 -0.33 -9.42
N ARG A 56 11.03 -0.95 -10.10
CA ARG A 56 9.80 -0.34 -10.61
C ARG A 56 8.52 -1.07 -10.20
N ILE A 57 8.64 -2.15 -9.45
CA ILE A 57 7.49 -2.92 -8.97
C ILE A 57 7.50 -2.97 -7.45
N ILE A 58 6.29 -3.09 -6.91
CA ILE A 58 6.05 -3.31 -5.49
C ILE A 58 5.43 -4.68 -5.39
N GLU A 59 6.08 -5.55 -4.65
CA GLU A 59 5.58 -6.89 -4.37
C GLU A 59 5.04 -6.93 -2.94
N ILE A 60 3.83 -7.44 -2.80
CA ILE A 60 3.12 -7.57 -1.53
C ILE A 60 2.84 -9.05 -1.31
N LYS A 61 3.30 -9.58 -0.19
CA LYS A 61 3.01 -10.95 0.26
C LYS A 61 1.89 -10.90 1.30
N CYS A 62 0.92 -11.79 1.15
CA CYS A 62 -0.19 -11.96 2.07
C CYS A 62 -0.08 -13.30 2.80
N SER A 63 -0.68 -13.43 3.98
CA SER A 63 -0.55 -14.62 4.84
C SER A 63 -1.08 -15.93 4.23
N GLY A 64 -1.99 -15.87 3.25
CA GLY A 64 -2.46 -17.03 2.49
C GLY A 64 -1.45 -17.54 1.44
N GLY A 65 -0.31 -16.86 1.28
CA GLY A 65 0.72 -17.15 0.29
C GLY A 65 0.47 -16.48 -1.06
N GLU A 66 -0.52 -15.59 -1.17
CA GLU A 66 -0.76 -14.79 -2.37
C GLU A 66 0.23 -13.64 -2.50
N HIS A 67 0.58 -13.34 -3.75
CA HIS A 67 1.46 -12.24 -4.10
C HIS A 67 0.72 -11.24 -5.00
N ILE A 68 0.74 -9.96 -4.62
CA ILE A 68 0.24 -8.86 -5.45
C ILE A 68 1.42 -8.05 -5.97
N ILE A 69 1.38 -7.73 -7.27
CA ILE A 69 2.38 -6.88 -7.91
C ILE A 69 1.72 -5.57 -8.35
N ILE A 70 2.19 -4.46 -7.80
CA ILE A 70 1.80 -3.10 -8.21
C ILE A 70 2.91 -2.51 -9.08
N LYS A 71 2.54 -1.90 -10.21
CA LYS A 71 3.43 -1.21 -11.16
C LYS A 71 3.27 0.31 -11.08
#